data_AF-A0A3D4U3A1-F1
#
_entry.id   AF-A0A3D4U3A1-F1
#
_cell.length_a   1.000
_cell.length_b   1.000
_cell.length_c   1.000
_cell.angle_alpha   90.00
_cell.angle_beta   90.00
_cell.angle_gamma   90.00
#
_symmetry.space_group_name_H-M   'P 1'
#
loop_
_entity.id
_entity.type
_entity.pdbx_description
1 polymer ?
#
loop_
_entity_poly.entity_id
_entity_poly.type
_entity_poly.pdbx_seq_one_letter_code
_entity_poly.pdbx_strand_id
1 'polypeptide(L)'
;MFVGNFFITPHAVRQFQNRIAPWLTYEQALHIVITELNAALEVQEQRPTENGKAFYIRVNGDWQFRAIFVAGEEGTKPAVITILRSGKGKKRKTQS
;
A
#
# COMPACT_ATOMS: atom_id res chain seq x y z
N MET A 1 -0.03 -12.82 -6.83
CA MET A 1 0.16 -12.38 -8.23
C MET A 1 1.29 -11.37 -8.24
N PHE A 2 2.33 -11.58 -9.04
CA PHE A 2 3.44 -10.62 -9.16
C PHE A 2 3.05 -9.57 -10.19
N VAL A 3 2.97 -8.30 -9.81
CA VAL A 3 2.73 -7.21 -10.77
C VAL A 3 3.59 -6.03 -10.37
N GLY A 4 4.43 -5.56 -11.30
CA GLY A 4 5.40 -4.49 -11.05
C GLY A 4 6.58 -4.91 -10.18
N ASN A 5 7.08 -3.96 -9.39
CA ASN A 5 8.28 -4.09 -8.54
C ASN A 5 8.04 -4.84 -7.22
N PHE A 6 6.79 -5.21 -6.91
CA PHE A 6 6.42 -5.86 -5.65
C PHE A 6 5.68 -7.19 -5.86
N PHE A 7 5.81 -8.09 -4.88
CA PHE A 7 4.87 -9.17 -4.66
C PHE A 7 3.75 -8.72 -3.72
N ILE A 8 2.52 -8.62 -4.21
CA ILE A 8 1.36 -8.25 -3.37
C ILE A 8 0.78 -9.51 -2.75
N THR A 9 0.89 -9.64 -1.43
CA THR A 9 0.33 -10.80 -0.71
C THR A 9 -1.21 -10.76 -0.72
N PRO A 10 -1.90 -11.91 -0.76
CA PRO A 10 -3.35 -11.94 -0.63
C PRO A 10 -3.86 -11.32 0.68
N HIS A 11 -3.03 -11.39 1.73
CA HIS A 11 -3.32 -10.75 3.01
C HIS A 11 -3.38 -9.23 2.89
N ALA A 12 -2.42 -8.61 2.20
CA ALA A 12 -2.40 -7.17 1.96
C ALA A 12 -3.65 -6.70 1.19
N VAL A 13 -4.05 -7.42 0.14
CA VAL A 13 -5.26 -7.09 -0.65
C VAL A 13 -6.51 -7.14 0.24
N ARG A 14 -6.66 -8.19 1.05
CA ARG A 14 -7.79 -8.30 1.99
C ARG A 14 -7.79 -7.19 3.02
N GLN A 15 -6.62 -6.77 3.51
CA GLN A 15 -6.54 -5.61 4.41
C GLN A 15 -6.96 -4.32 3.72
N PHE A 16 -6.57 -4.11 2.46
CA PHE A 16 -7.04 -2.96 1.67
C PHE A 16 -8.57 -2.98 1.53
N GLN A 17 -9.17 -4.11 1.16
CA GLN A 17 -10.62 -4.23 1.07
C GLN A 17 -11.28 -3.93 2.42
N ASN A 18 -10.91 -4.66 3.47
CA ASN A 18 -11.54 -4.54 4.79
C ASN A 18 -11.40 -3.14 5.38
N ARG A 19 -10.27 -2.47 5.12
CA ARG A 19 -9.97 -1.18 5.73
C ARG A 19 -10.36 -0.02 4.84
N ILE A 20 -10.27 -0.09 3.53
CA ILE A 20 -10.35 1.10 2.67
C ILE A 20 -11.57 1.03 1.77
N ALA A 21 -11.77 -0.12 1.12
CA ALA A 21 -12.77 -0.27 0.07
C ALA A 21 -13.51 -1.62 0.18
N PRO A 22 -14.35 -1.81 1.21
CA PRO A 22 -15.00 -3.11 1.48
C PRO A 22 -16.02 -3.52 0.41
N TRP A 23 -16.45 -2.57 -0.44
CA TRP A 23 -17.38 -2.80 -1.55
C TRP A 23 -16.69 -3.28 -2.84
N LEU A 24 -15.36 -3.29 -2.91
CA LEU A 24 -14.64 -3.73 -4.10
C LEU A 24 -14.45 -5.24 -4.12
N THR A 25 -14.44 -5.83 -5.31
CA THR A 25 -14.01 -7.21 -5.49
C THR A 25 -12.51 -7.35 -5.21
N TYR A 26 -12.06 -8.58 -4.96
CA TYR A 26 -10.65 -8.86 -4.70
C TYR A 26 -9.76 -8.41 -5.87
N GLU A 27 -10.20 -8.65 -7.11
CA GLU A 27 -9.47 -8.27 -8.32
C GLU A 27 -9.38 -6.75 -8.48
N GLN A 28 -10.49 -6.03 -8.24
CA GLN A 28 -10.49 -4.56 -8.27
C GLN A 28 -9.55 -3.98 -7.22
N ALA A 29 -9.61 -4.50 -5.99
CA ALA A 29 -8.73 -4.08 -4.91
C ALA A 29 -7.26 -4.37 -5.22
N LEU A 30 -6.95 -5.55 -5.77
CA LEU A 30 -5.61 -5.92 -6.20
C LEU A 30 -5.11 -4.96 -7.28
N HIS A 31 -5.92 -4.69 -8.31
CA HIS A 31 -5.57 -3.79 -9.40
C HIS A 31 -5.26 -2.37 -8.88
N ILE A 32 -6.11 -1.82 -8.02
CA ILE A 32 -5.90 -0.50 -7.41
C ILE A 32 -4.61 -0.46 -6.60
N VAL A 33 -4.39 -1.44 -5.72
CA VAL A 33 -3.17 -1.51 -4.91
C VAL A 33 -1.92 -1.52 -5.78
N ILE A 34 -1.91 -2.28 -6.87
CA ILE A 34 -0.78 -2.33 -7.80
C ILE A 34 -0.55 -0.97 -8.46
N THR A 35 -1.58 -0.39 -9.06
CA THR A 35 -1.49 0.85 -9.83
C THR A 35 -0.99 1.99 -8.96
N GLU A 36 -1.60 2.17 -7.79
CA GLU A 36 -1.27 3.23 -6.85
C GLU A 36 0.13 3.06 -6.23
N LEU A 37 0.53 1.82 -5.95
CA LEU A 37 1.85 1.54 -5.42
C LEU A 37 2.97 1.77 -6.45
N ASN A 38 2.74 1.40 -7.71
CA ASN A 38 3.68 1.69 -8.79
C ASN A 38 3.83 3.19 -9.01
N ALA A 39 2.73 3.95 -9.02
CA ALA A 39 2.78 5.40 -9.11
C ALA A 39 3.51 6.03 -7.91
N ALA A 40 3.30 5.51 -6.70
CA ALA A 40 4.00 5.97 -5.52
C ALA A 40 5.51 5.70 -5.58
N LEU A 41 5.94 4.56 -6.13
CA LEU A 41 7.37 4.23 -6.25
C LEU A 41 8.16 5.23 -7.10
N GLU A 42 7.53 5.88 -8.07
CA GLU A 42 8.20 6.85 -8.94
C GLU A 42 8.49 8.18 -8.22
N VAL A 43 7.73 8.50 -7.17
CA VAL A 43 7.72 9.85 -6.58
C VAL A 43 7.88 9.89 -5.06
N GLN A 44 7.69 8.77 -4.36
CA GLN A 44 7.71 8.69 -2.90
C GLN A 44 8.93 7.94 -2.39
N GLU A 45 9.52 8.47 -1.33
CA GLU A 45 10.62 7.83 -0.63
C GLU A 45 10.13 6.65 0.22
N GLN A 46 10.88 5.55 0.17
CA GLN A 46 10.67 4.39 1.02
C GLN A 46 11.30 4.64 2.38
N ARG A 47 10.55 4.44 3.46
CA ARG A 47 11.03 4.70 4.82
C ARG A 47 11.12 3.41 5.63
N PRO A 48 12.21 3.18 6.37
CA PRO A 48 12.29 2.03 7.27
C PRO A 48 11.25 2.16 8.39
N THR A 49 10.73 1.03 8.87
CA THR A 49 9.98 0.95 10.12
C THR A 49 10.91 1.12 11.32
N GLU A 50 10.37 1.45 12.50
CA GLU A 50 11.17 1.71 13.71
C GLU A 50 12.12 0.56 14.08
N ASN A 51 11.72 -0.69 13.80
CA ASN A 51 12.54 -1.87 14.07
C ASN A 51 13.55 -2.22 12.95
N GLY A 52 13.60 -1.45 11.86
CA GLY A 52 14.50 -1.66 10.72
C GLY A 52 14.25 -2.94 9.89
N LYS A 53 13.23 -3.74 10.23
CA LYS A 53 12.97 -5.04 9.56
C LYS A 53 12.07 -4.94 8.33
N ALA A 54 11.38 -3.82 8.17
CA ALA A 54 10.48 -3.58 7.07
C ALA A 54 10.59 -2.13 6.62
N PHE A 55 9.98 -1.85 5.48
CA PHE A 55 9.85 -0.52 4.91
C PHE A 55 8.37 -0.21 4.76
N TYR A 56 8.06 1.08 4.70
CA TYR A 56 6.76 1.54 4.29
C TYR A 56 6.89 2.65 3.25
N ILE A 57 5.93 2.69 2.34
CA ILE A 57 5.73 3.77 1.39
C ILE A 57 4.34 4.36 1.62
N ARG A 58 4.25 5.69 1.55
CA ARG A 58 2.97 6.40 1.60
C ARG A 58 2.44 6.56 0.20
N VAL A 59 1.29 5.98 -0.05
CA VAL A 59 0.54 6.14 -1.28
C VAL A 59 -0.42 7.30 -1.09
N ASN A 60 -0.28 8.32 -1.93
CA ASN A 60 -1.00 9.59 -1.83
C ASN A 60 -1.83 9.92 -3.10
N GLY A 61 -2.12 8.93 -3.96
CA GLY A 61 -2.98 9.11 -5.13
C GLY A 61 -4.46 9.16 -4.76
N ASP A 62 -5.31 8.69 -5.68
CA ASP A 62 -6.77 8.66 -5.48
C ASP A 62 -7.13 7.75 -4.29
N TRP A 63 -6.32 6.71 -4.08
CA TRP A 63 -6.40 5.84 -2.92
C TRP A 63 -5.23 6.04 -1.97
N GLN A 64 -5.54 6.58 -0.78
CA GLN A 64 -4.52 6.89 0.20
C GLN A 64 -4.31 5.76 1.21
N PHE A 65 -3.09 5.24 1.27
CA PHE A 65 -2.73 4.19 2.22
C PHE A 65 -1.22 4.13 2.49
N ARG A 66 -0.84 3.34 3.48
CA ARG A 66 0.55 2.95 3.72
C ARG A 66 0.71 1.49 3.36
N ALA A 67 1.55 1.21 2.37
CA ALA A 67 1.98 -0.16 2.08
C ALA A 67 3.24 -0.45 2.87
N ILE A 68 3.20 -1.52 3.67
CA ILE A 68 4.35 -2.05 4.40
C ILE A 68 4.86 -3.26 3.64
N PHE A 69 6.16 -3.26 3.37
CA PHE A 69 6.82 -4.33 2.64
C PHE A 69 8.16 -4.69 3.27
N VAL A 70 8.57 -5.94 3.05
CA VAL A 70 9.90 -6.43 3.39
C VAL A 70 10.73 -6.49 2.11
N ALA A 71 12.03 -6.19 2.21
CA ALA A 71 12.95 -6.44 1.12
C ALA A 71 12.91 -7.94 0.77
N GLY A 72 13.00 -8.26 -0.52
CA GLY A 72 13.18 -9.65 -0.93
C GLY A 72 14.56 -10.16 -0.51
N GLU A 73 14.69 -11.47 -0.35
CA GLU A 73 16.00 -12.13 -0.38
C GLU A 73 16.63 -12.00 -1.76
N GLU A 74 17.93 -12.29 -1.88
CA GLU A 74 18.72 -12.11 -3.10
C GLU A 74 18.01 -12.68 -4.34
N GLY A 75 17.71 -11.81 -5.31
CA GLY A 75 16.98 -12.16 -6.54
C GLY A 75 15.45 -12.20 -6.44
N THR A 76 14.85 -11.91 -5.28
CA THR A 76 13.39 -11.88 -5.10
C THR A 76 12.83 -10.46 -4.98
N LYS A 77 11.58 -10.28 -5.44
CA LYS A 77 10.90 -8.97 -5.34
C LYS A 77 10.48 -8.70 -3.89
N PRO A 78 10.56 -7.45 -3.41
CA PRO A 78 10.03 -7.09 -2.11
C PRO A 78 8.53 -7.45 -1.99
N ALA A 79 8.11 -7.89 -0.80
CA ALA A 79 6.76 -8.39 -0.57
C ALA A 79 5.94 -7.40 0.25
N VAL A 80 4.80 -6.94 -0.28
CA VAL A 80 3.83 -6.12 0.46
C VAL A 80 3.02 -7.02 1.37
N ILE A 81 3.30 -6.90 2.67
CA ILE A 81 2.75 -7.77 3.71
C ILE A 81 1.53 -7.15 4.38
N THR A 82 1.38 -5.82 4.35
CA THR A 82 0.32 -5.15 5.11
C THR A 82 -0.03 -3.80 4.48
N ILE A 83 -1.32 -3.48 4.52
CA ILE A 83 -1.86 -2.18 4.11
C ILE A 83 -2.55 -1.54 5.32
N LEU A 84 -2.09 -0.35 5.67
CA LEU A 84 -2.69 0.47 6.72
C LEU A 84 -3.43 1.64 6.08
N ARG A 85 -4.57 2.05 6.67
CA ARG A 85 -5.08 3.41 6.45
C ARG A 85 -3.98 4.41 6.78
N SER A 86 -3.83 5.44 5.95
CA SER A 86 -3.13 6.65 6.36
C SER A 86 -3.90 7.26 7.55
N GLY A 87 -3.24 7.44 8.71
CA GLY A 87 -3.88 7.89 9.95
C GLY A 87 -3.56 9.35 10.30
N LYS A 88 -4.60 10.12 10.71
CA LYS A 88 -4.73 11.56 11.08
C LYS A 88 -4.30 12.55 9.98
N GLY A 89 -5.13 13.38 9.34
CA GLY A 89 -6.50 13.85 9.59
C GLY A 89 -6.57 15.36 9.28
N LYS A 90 -7.10 15.77 8.11
CA LYS A 90 -7.77 17.07 8.03
C LYS A 90 -9.24 16.78 8.27
N LYS A 91 -9.81 17.32 9.36
CA LYS A 91 -11.25 17.59 9.37
C LYS A 91 -11.54 18.24 8.03
N ARG A 92 -12.41 17.64 7.22
CA ARG A 92 -12.99 18.34 6.07
C ARG A 92 -13.55 19.62 6.67
N LYS A 93 -12.92 20.77 6.42
CA LYS A 93 -13.57 22.05 6.70
C LYS A 93 -14.75 22.03 5.73
N THR A 94 -15.91 21.65 6.21
CA THR A 94 -17.17 22.01 5.59
C THR A 94 -17.17 23.53 5.61
N GLN A 95 -16.76 24.15 4.50
CA GLN A 95 -17.09 25.56 4.28
C GLN A 95 -18.61 25.60 4.18
N SER A 96 -19.20 26.13 5.26
CA SER A 96 -20.54 26.72 5.26
C SER A 96 -20.45 28.07 4.56
#